data_AF-A0A9K3LKL8-F1
#
_entry.id   AF-A0A9K3LKL8-F1
#
_cell.length_a   1.000
_cell.length_b   1.000
_cell.length_c   1.000
_cell.angle_alpha   90.00
_cell.angle_beta   90.00
_cell.angle_gamma   90.00
#
_symmetry.space_group_name_H-M   'P 1'
#
loop_
_entity.id
_entity.type
_entity.pdbx_description
1 polymer ?
#
loop_
_entity_poly.entity_id
_entity_poly.type
_entity_poly.pdbx_seq_one_letter_code
_entity_poly.pdbx_strand_id
1 'polypeptide(L)'
;MSSQSSNTGNLNDTVILDSLPYIESVHEDYEEYALSLIEEEMKSITPRPLKKIPPLKFRTSVMKTEFDGLQLLEDESTGEMRIVNSLRSSQDSHGFQPLKIVRPTNLEEWTTHALPQIKTRLEAERLRGLVLEVEKEEAVQCWKDYNASLDALKAYWTRSLQERNEAVEEINFQRQQAQTQNFGPEIDRLNQEYQHALYRRNQLEHAIEAIKRKGDVPSADDIDH
;
A
#
# COMPACT_ATOMS: atom_id res chain seq x y z
N MET A 1 -31.86 -32.44 18.76
CA MET A 1 -30.79 -33.11 18.00
C MET A 1 -30.24 -32.12 16.98
N SER A 2 -29.24 -31.35 17.37
CA SER A 2 -28.51 -30.46 16.46
C SER A 2 -27.06 -30.58 16.84
N SER A 3 -26.35 -31.35 16.03
CA SER A 3 -24.93 -31.65 16.17
C SER A 3 -24.15 -30.34 16.01
N GLN A 4 -23.70 -29.78 17.12
CA GLN A 4 -22.60 -28.84 17.10
C GLN A 4 -21.35 -29.63 16.69
N SER A 5 -21.03 -29.60 15.40
CA SER A 5 -19.70 -29.98 14.94
C SER A 5 -18.74 -28.90 15.43
N SER A 6 -18.20 -29.11 16.63
CA SER A 6 -17.00 -28.45 17.11
C SER A 6 -15.85 -28.82 16.19
N ASN A 7 -15.65 -28.01 15.14
CA ASN A 7 -14.44 -28.02 14.35
C ASN A 7 -13.33 -27.40 15.20
N THR A 8 -12.76 -28.20 16.10
CA THR A 8 -11.47 -27.91 16.72
C THR A 8 -10.40 -28.06 15.63
N GLY A 9 -10.30 -27.03 14.78
CA GLY A 9 -9.25 -26.92 13.80
C GLY A 9 -7.90 -26.98 14.52
N ASN A 10 -7.14 -28.01 14.18
CA ASN A 10 -5.79 -28.25 14.65
C ASN A 10 -4.94 -27.02 14.28
N LEU A 11 -4.55 -26.19 15.26
CA LEU A 11 -3.76 -24.96 15.05
C LEU A 11 -2.30 -25.22 14.62
N ASN A 12 -1.97 -26.47 14.29
CA ASN A 12 -0.64 -26.93 13.91
C ASN A 12 -0.56 -27.46 12.47
N ASP A 13 -1.62 -27.36 11.67
CA ASP A 13 -1.49 -27.56 10.22
C ASP A 13 -0.87 -26.29 9.63
N THR A 14 0.46 -26.18 9.73
CA THR A 14 1.23 -25.25 8.90
C THR A 14 1.01 -25.66 7.45
N VAL A 15 0.06 -24.98 6.80
CA VAL A 15 -0.14 -25.06 5.36
C VAL A 15 1.12 -24.50 4.71
N ILE A 16 1.99 -25.39 4.23
CA ILE A 16 3.17 -25.01 3.45
C ILE A 16 2.67 -24.61 2.08
N LEU A 17 2.78 -23.32 1.77
CA LEU A 17 2.50 -22.76 0.45
C LEU A 17 3.85 -22.53 -0.22
N ASP A 18 4.05 -23.18 -1.36
CA ASP A 18 5.26 -23.05 -2.17
C ASP A 18 4.89 -22.51 -3.55
N SER A 19 5.63 -21.50 -4.00
CA SER A 19 5.53 -20.94 -5.35
C SER A 19 6.91 -20.43 -5.78
N LEU A 20 7.29 -20.69 -7.03
CA LEU A 20 8.66 -20.49 -7.52
C LEU A 20 8.72 -19.43 -8.64
N PRO A 21 8.53 -18.13 -8.33
CA PRO A 21 8.40 -17.06 -9.32
C PRO A 21 9.62 -16.86 -10.21
N TYR A 22 10.83 -17.29 -9.82
CA TYR A 22 12.04 -17.12 -10.63
C TYR A 22 12.27 -18.24 -11.65
N ILE A 23 11.54 -19.36 -11.56
CA ILE A 23 11.69 -20.53 -12.46
C ILE A 23 10.42 -20.73 -13.28
N GLU A 24 9.25 -20.49 -12.68
CA GLU A 24 7.96 -20.68 -13.34
C GLU A 24 7.81 -19.66 -14.49
N SER A 25 7.88 -20.15 -15.73
CA SER A 25 7.50 -19.36 -16.90
C SER A 25 5.98 -19.40 -17.04
N VAL A 26 5.30 -18.39 -16.51
CA VAL A 26 3.84 -18.29 -16.56
C VAL A 26 3.43 -17.52 -17.83
N HIS A 27 2.42 -18.00 -18.55
CA HIS A 27 1.82 -17.29 -19.68
C HIS A 27 0.98 -16.09 -19.17
N GLU A 28 0.92 -15.00 -19.94
CA GLU A 28 0.25 -13.74 -19.55
C GLU A 28 -1.22 -13.96 -19.10
N ASP A 29 -1.96 -14.81 -19.81
CA ASP A 29 -3.37 -15.14 -19.51
C ASP A 29 -3.61 -15.92 -18.21
N TYR A 30 -2.60 -16.51 -17.56
CA TYR A 30 -2.81 -17.27 -16.32
C TYR A 30 -3.24 -16.39 -15.15
N GLU A 31 -2.81 -15.13 -15.12
CA GLU A 31 -3.22 -14.21 -14.06
C GLU A 31 -4.73 -13.95 -14.15
N GLU A 32 -5.23 -13.64 -15.34
CA GLU A 32 -6.67 -13.42 -15.58
C GLU A 32 -7.47 -14.68 -15.27
N TYR A 33 -6.99 -15.85 -15.69
CA TYR A 33 -7.63 -17.12 -15.39
C TYR A 33 -7.68 -17.40 -13.88
N ALA A 34 -6.56 -17.22 -13.17
CA ALA A 34 -6.49 -17.40 -11.72
C ALA A 34 -7.43 -16.43 -10.99
N LEU A 35 -7.48 -15.17 -11.41
CA LEU A 35 -8.40 -14.17 -10.86
C LEU A 35 -9.87 -14.58 -11.06
N SER A 36 -10.22 -15.09 -12.25
CA SER A 36 -11.59 -15.56 -12.52
C SER A 36 -12.02 -16.71 -11.60
N LEU A 37 -11.12 -17.65 -11.31
CA LEU A 37 -11.37 -18.75 -10.38
C LEU A 37 -11.47 -18.25 -8.93
N ILE A 38 -10.59 -17.32 -8.53
CA ILE A 38 -10.66 -16.69 -7.21
C ILE A 38 -11.99 -15.98 -7.03
N GLU A 39 -12.48 -15.27 -8.05
CA GLU A 39 -13.79 -14.60 -8.00
C GLU A 39 -14.95 -15.59 -7.89
N GLU A 40 -14.90 -16.72 -8.59
CA GLU A 40 -15.89 -17.79 -8.46
C GLU A 40 -15.94 -18.35 -7.03
N GLU A 41 -14.77 -18.63 -6.44
CA GLU A 41 -14.67 -19.06 -5.05
C GLU A 41 -15.13 -17.97 -4.08
N MET A 42 -14.82 -16.71 -4.34
CA MET A 42 -15.29 -15.59 -3.52
C MET A 42 -16.82 -15.44 -3.53
N LYS A 43 -17.52 -15.83 -4.61
CA LYS A 43 -18.99 -15.84 -4.66
C LYS A 43 -19.59 -16.91 -3.76
N SER A 44 -18.90 -18.04 -3.58
CA SER A 44 -19.36 -19.15 -2.73
C SER A 44 -19.14 -18.85 -1.23
N ILE A 45 -18.16 -18.02 -0.91
CA ILE A 45 -17.78 -17.65 0.45
C ILE A 45 -18.63 -16.47 0.94
N THR A 46 -19.34 -16.64 2.08
CA THR A 46 -19.98 -15.50 2.74
C THR A 46 -18.92 -14.53 3.28
N PRO A 47 -18.92 -13.25 2.90
CA PRO A 47 -17.89 -12.30 3.33
C PRO A 47 -17.93 -12.17 4.86
N ARG A 48 -16.76 -12.32 5.49
CA ARG A 48 -16.63 -12.07 6.92
C ARG A 48 -16.88 -10.58 7.17
N PRO A 49 -17.63 -10.19 8.21
CA PRO A 49 -17.79 -8.78 8.55
C PRO A 49 -16.40 -8.17 8.77
N LEU A 50 -16.07 -7.16 7.98
CA LEU A 50 -14.83 -6.40 8.14
C LEU A 50 -14.76 -5.94 9.61
N LYS A 51 -13.64 -6.23 10.28
CA LYS A 51 -13.37 -5.61 11.58
C LYS A 51 -13.43 -4.11 11.35
N LYS A 52 -14.42 -3.44 11.94
CA LYS A 52 -14.58 -1.99 11.83
C LYS A 52 -13.22 -1.35 12.09
N ILE A 53 -12.78 -0.50 11.17
CA ILE A 53 -11.56 0.28 11.34
C ILE A 53 -11.66 0.91 12.74
N PRO A 54 -10.66 0.71 13.61
CA PRO A 54 -10.72 1.29 14.95
C PRO A 54 -10.91 2.81 14.81
N PRO A 55 -11.80 3.42 15.62
CA PRO A 55 -12.07 4.84 15.52
C PRO A 55 -10.76 5.62 15.65
N LEU A 56 -10.58 6.66 14.83
CA LEU A 56 -9.41 7.52 14.87
C LEU A 56 -9.21 8.04 16.30
N LYS A 57 -8.03 7.77 16.86
CA LYS A 57 -7.62 8.30 18.16
C LYS A 57 -6.88 9.61 17.95
N PHE A 58 -7.53 10.72 18.24
CA PHE A 58 -6.88 12.03 18.23
C PHE A 58 -6.02 12.22 19.49
N ARG A 59 -4.80 12.75 19.31
CA ARG A 59 -3.87 12.99 20.42
C ARG A 59 -4.35 14.11 21.35
N THR A 60 -5.12 15.05 20.84
CA THR A 60 -5.65 16.20 21.58
C THR A 60 -7.10 16.48 21.19
N SER A 61 -7.85 17.12 22.11
CA SER A 61 -9.21 17.59 21.82
C SER A 61 -9.25 18.60 20.68
N VAL A 62 -8.21 19.42 20.54
CA VAL A 62 -8.09 20.43 19.46
C VAL A 62 -7.98 19.74 18.10
N MET A 63 -7.19 18.66 18.00
CA MET A 63 -7.05 17.91 16.76
C MET A 63 -8.37 17.27 16.33
N LYS A 64 -9.19 16.83 17.30
CA LYS A 64 -10.53 16.31 17.04
C LYS A 64 -11.45 17.41 16.50
N THR A 65 -11.49 18.58 17.14
CA THR A 65 -12.34 19.70 16.69
C THR A 65 -11.91 20.24 15.32
N GLU A 66 -10.61 20.28 15.02
CA GLU A 66 -10.12 20.67 13.69
C GLU A 66 -10.53 19.64 12.63
N PHE A 67 -10.42 18.34 12.95
CA PHE A 67 -10.85 17.26 12.06
C PHE A 67 -12.36 17.29 11.79
N ASP A 68 -13.17 17.48 12.84
CA ASP A 68 -14.62 17.58 12.73
C ASP A 68 -15.05 18.83 11.93
N GLY A 69 -14.21 19.88 11.88
CA GLY A 69 -14.43 21.10 11.11
C GLY A 69 -14.04 21.04 9.64
N LEU A 70 -13.40 19.96 9.19
CA LEU A 70 -12.97 19.77 7.80
C LEU A 70 -14.19 19.49 6.91
N GLN A 71 -14.38 20.35 5.91
CA GLN A 71 -15.34 20.17 4.85
C GLN A 71 -14.61 19.91 3.54
N LEU A 72 -15.11 18.93 2.80
CA LEU A 72 -14.65 18.64 1.45
C LEU A 72 -15.46 19.51 0.50
N LEU A 73 -14.83 20.54 -0.07
CA LEU A 73 -15.41 21.40 -1.08
C LEU A 73 -14.86 20.98 -2.43
N GLU A 74 -15.77 20.68 -3.34
CA GLU A 74 -15.45 20.48 -4.75
C GLU A 74 -15.31 21.85 -5.40
N ASP A 75 -14.15 22.14 -5.99
CA ASP A 75 -13.97 23.35 -6.78
C ASP A 75 -14.63 23.15 -8.14
N GLU A 76 -15.81 23.74 -8.34
CA GLU A 76 -16.60 23.62 -9.58
C GLU A 76 -15.83 24.02 -10.84
N SER A 77 -14.73 24.78 -10.71
CA SER A 77 -13.90 25.21 -11.84
C SER A 77 -12.88 24.17 -12.29
N THR A 78 -12.42 23.30 -11.39
CA THR A 78 -11.27 22.40 -11.64
C THR A 78 -11.63 20.92 -11.40
N GLY A 79 -12.75 20.64 -10.74
CA GLY A 79 -13.13 19.28 -10.30
C GLY A 79 -12.22 18.74 -9.20
N GLU A 80 -11.38 19.60 -8.62
CA GLU A 80 -10.45 19.21 -7.55
C GLU A 80 -11.13 19.33 -6.19
N MET A 81 -10.90 18.31 -5.36
CA MET A 81 -11.41 18.25 -4.00
C MET A 81 -10.47 19.00 -3.06
N ARG A 82 -10.95 20.13 -2.51
CA ARG A 82 -10.21 20.92 -1.52
C ARG A 82 -10.78 20.72 -0.13
N ILE A 83 -9.92 20.38 0.81
CA ILE A 83 -10.25 20.32 2.23
C ILE A 83 -10.14 21.75 2.80
N VAL A 84 -11.23 22.28 3.33
CA VAL A 84 -11.26 23.58 4.01
C VAL A 84 -11.77 23.39 5.43
N ASN A 85 -11.15 24.06 6.40
CA ASN A 85 -11.66 24.09 7.77
C ASN A 85 -12.72 25.19 7.89
N SER A 86 -13.98 24.79 8.11
CA SER A 86 -15.13 25.68 8.27
C SER A 86 -15.11 26.54 9.55
N LEU A 87 -14.30 26.17 10.55
CA LEU A 87 -14.11 26.99 11.76
C LEU A 87 -13.24 28.23 11.53
N ARG A 88 -12.47 28.28 10.44
CA ARG A 88 -11.68 29.46 10.08
C ARG A 88 -12.55 30.37 9.23
N SER A 89 -13.09 31.42 9.83
CA SER A 89 -13.81 32.47 9.10
C SER A 89 -12.91 33.05 8.02
N SER A 90 -13.45 33.29 6.82
CA SER A 90 -12.73 33.94 5.73
C SER A 90 -12.11 35.31 6.11
N GLN A 91 -12.54 35.89 7.24
CA GLN A 91 -11.92 37.08 7.83
C GLN A 91 -10.49 36.86 8.34
N ASP A 92 -10.16 35.66 8.84
CA ASP A 92 -8.80 35.32 9.28
C ASP A 92 -7.86 35.07 8.07
N SER A 93 -8.43 34.92 6.88
CA SER A 93 -7.72 34.77 5.60
C SER A 93 -7.63 36.05 4.76
N HIS A 94 -8.16 37.18 5.22
CA HIS A 94 -7.81 38.49 4.64
C HIS A 94 -6.37 38.81 5.03
N GLY A 95 -5.43 38.26 4.26
CA GLY A 95 -4.00 38.29 4.57
C GLY A 95 -3.50 39.70 4.81
N PHE A 96 -2.92 39.94 5.99
CA PHE A 96 -2.03 41.05 6.38
C PHE A 96 -2.29 42.44 5.76
N GLN A 97 -3.49 42.73 5.27
CA GLN A 97 -3.83 44.01 4.70
C GLN A 97 -4.58 44.77 5.78
N PRO A 98 -3.98 45.84 6.33
CA PRO A 98 -4.67 46.63 7.33
C PRO A 98 -5.97 47.16 6.72
N LEU A 99 -7.09 46.91 7.39
CA LEU A 99 -8.39 47.45 7.04
C LEU A 99 -8.24 48.95 6.78
N LYS A 100 -8.78 49.45 5.66
CA LYS A 100 -8.71 50.87 5.31
C LYS A 100 -9.41 51.66 6.41
N ILE A 101 -8.65 52.47 7.14
CA ILE A 101 -9.20 53.36 8.17
C ILE A 101 -9.94 54.48 7.42
N VAL A 102 -11.26 54.41 7.43
CA VAL A 102 -12.12 55.47 6.90
C VAL A 102 -11.97 56.70 7.80
N ARG A 103 -11.91 57.90 7.20
CA ARG A 103 -11.80 59.15 7.96
C ARG A 103 -13.05 59.27 8.86
N PRO A 104 -12.92 59.27 10.19
CA PRO A 104 -14.08 59.30 11.08
C PRO A 104 -14.74 60.67 11.01
N THR A 105 -16.07 60.70 11.04
CA THR A 105 -16.85 61.94 10.87
C THR A 105 -17.38 62.44 12.22
N ASN A 106 -17.61 61.54 13.18
CA ASN A 106 -18.11 61.87 14.52
C ASN A 106 -17.08 61.63 15.63
N LEU A 107 -17.19 62.35 16.76
CA LEU A 107 -16.28 62.24 17.91
C LEU A 107 -16.29 60.84 18.57
N GLU A 108 -17.45 60.19 18.56
CA GLU A 108 -17.62 58.83 19.07
C GLU A 108 -16.88 57.80 18.19
N GLU A 109 -16.97 57.93 16.87
CA GLU A 109 -16.24 57.08 15.91
C GLU A 109 -14.72 57.24 16.05
N TRP A 110 -14.26 58.48 16.31
CA TRP A 110 -12.87 58.77 16.59
C TRP A 110 -12.36 58.05 17.85
N THR A 111 -13.13 58.08 18.93
CA THR A 111 -12.67 57.62 20.24
C THR A 111 -12.79 56.10 20.39
N THR A 112 -13.88 55.52 19.90
CA THR A 112 -14.20 54.09 20.12
C THR A 112 -13.56 53.19 19.06
N HIS A 113 -13.44 53.66 17.81
CA HIS A 113 -13.03 52.81 16.69
C HIS A 113 -11.70 53.23 16.07
N ALA A 114 -11.57 54.50 15.67
CA ALA A 114 -10.41 54.93 14.90
C ALA A 114 -9.12 55.03 15.73
N LEU A 115 -9.19 55.62 16.93
CA LEU A 115 -8.01 55.82 17.77
C LEU A 115 -7.37 54.50 18.24
N PRO A 116 -8.12 53.49 18.72
CA PRO A 116 -7.54 52.18 19.05
C PRO A 116 -6.91 51.50 17.82
N GLN A 117 -7.57 51.55 16.66
CA GLN A 117 -7.04 50.95 15.43
C GLN A 117 -5.73 51.61 14.97
N ILE A 118 -5.64 52.94 15.02
CA ILE A 118 -4.41 53.68 14.68
C ILE A 118 -3.29 53.32 15.65
N LYS A 119 -3.56 53.25 16.96
CA LYS A 119 -2.57 52.86 17.97
C LYS A 119 -2.08 51.44 17.75
N THR A 120 -2.97 50.48 17.55
CA THR A 120 -2.61 49.09 17.24
C THR A 120 -1.75 49.01 15.98
N ARG A 121 -2.10 49.78 14.94
CA ARG A 121 -1.29 49.83 13.70
C ARG A 121 0.09 50.42 13.93
N LEU A 122 0.18 51.50 14.71
CA LEU A 122 1.47 52.12 15.04
C LEU A 122 2.39 51.14 15.78
N GLU A 123 1.86 50.46 16.79
CA GLU A 123 2.63 49.47 17.54
C GLU A 123 2.99 48.25 16.67
N ALA A 124 2.10 47.82 15.77
CA ALA A 124 2.39 46.75 14.82
C ALA A 124 3.54 47.11 13.87
N GLU A 125 3.55 48.32 13.29
CA GLU A 125 4.64 48.79 12.43
C GLU A 125 5.94 48.99 13.22
N ARG A 126 5.85 49.44 14.47
CA ARG A 126 7.01 49.54 15.36
C ARG A 126 7.63 48.19 15.65
N LEU A 127 6.81 47.19 16.02
CA LEU A 127 7.27 45.81 16.23
C LEU A 127 7.86 45.22 14.97
N ARG A 128 7.22 45.46 13.81
CA ARG A 128 7.74 45.04 12.51
C ARG A 128 9.12 45.65 12.23
N GLY A 129 9.34 46.93 12.55
CA GLY A 129 10.64 47.56 12.43
C GLY A 129 11.72 46.85 13.24
N LEU A 130 11.43 46.55 14.51
CA LEU A 130 12.34 45.80 15.38
C LEU A 130 12.62 44.38 14.87
N VAL A 131 11.60 43.67 14.38
CA VAL A 131 11.75 42.34 13.80
C VAL A 131 12.65 42.38 12.56
N LEU A 132 12.44 43.36 11.68
CA LEU A 132 13.25 43.52 10.47
C LEU A 132 14.71 43.89 10.79
N GLU A 133 14.96 44.63 11.87
CA GLU A 133 16.33 44.91 12.34
C GLU A 133 17.04 43.63 12.78
N VAL A 134 16.37 42.77 13.57
CA VAL A 134 16.91 41.47 13.99
C VAL A 134 17.09 40.53 12.80
N GLU A 135 16.09 40.43 11.92
CA GLU A 135 16.15 39.57 10.73
C GLU A 135 17.26 40.00 9.77
N LYS A 136 17.51 41.31 9.61
CA LYS A 136 18.58 41.81 8.74
C LYS A 136 19.96 41.25 9.14
N GLU A 137 20.19 41.07 10.44
CA GLU A 137 21.47 40.61 10.97
C GLU A 137 21.59 39.08 10.96
N GLU A 138 20.53 38.36 11.37
CA GLU A 138 20.61 36.92 11.64
C GLU A 138 19.85 36.03 10.65
N ALA A 139 18.88 36.57 9.88
CA ALA A 139 17.99 35.72 9.08
C ALA A 139 18.74 34.91 8.04
N VAL A 140 19.71 35.51 7.33
CA VAL A 140 20.48 34.79 6.30
C VAL A 140 21.22 33.59 6.88
N GLN A 141 21.76 33.71 8.10
CA GLN A 141 22.46 32.62 8.75
C GLN A 141 21.47 31.55 9.21
N CYS A 142 20.35 31.94 9.85
CA CYS A 142 19.29 31.02 10.24
C CYS A 142 18.74 30.22 9.04
N TRP A 143 18.55 30.86 7.88
CA TRP A 143 18.13 30.19 6.65
C TRP A 143 19.17 29.19 6.14
N LYS A 144 20.46 29.53 6.21
CA LYS A 144 21.54 28.60 5.83
C LYS A 144 21.60 27.41 6.77
N ASP A 145 21.49 27.63 8.08
CA ASP A 145 21.51 26.56 9.08
C ASP A 145 20.31 25.65 8.93
N TYR A 146 19.12 26.22 8.67
CA TYR A 146 17.92 25.44 8.37
C TYR A 146 18.09 24.60 7.09
N ASN A 147 18.61 25.18 6.01
CA ASN A 147 18.88 24.43 4.78
C ASN A 147 19.90 23.30 5.00
N ALA A 148 20.97 23.56 5.77
CA ALA A 148 21.93 22.53 6.14
C ALA A 148 21.29 21.40 6.95
N SER A 149 20.34 21.71 7.84
CA SER A 149 19.58 20.70 8.59
C SER A 149 18.67 19.87 7.67
N LEU A 150 18.05 20.49 6.66
CA LEU A 150 17.25 19.79 5.66
C LEU A 150 18.10 18.89 4.77
N ASP A 151 19.29 19.34 4.36
CA ASP A 151 20.23 18.53 3.59
C ASP A 151 20.73 17.32 4.39
N ALA A 152 21.02 17.51 5.69
CA ALA A 152 21.37 16.42 6.59
C ALA A 152 20.22 15.39 6.73
N LEU A 153 18.98 15.87 6.87
CA LEU A 153 17.79 15.02 6.94
C LEU A 153 17.58 14.24 5.64
N LYS A 154 17.75 14.91 4.49
CA LYS A 154 17.69 14.27 3.17
C LYS A 154 18.74 13.18 3.04
N ALA A 155 19.99 13.47 3.39
CA ALA A 155 21.08 12.50 3.33
C ALA A 155 20.82 11.27 4.21
N TYR A 156 20.26 11.47 5.42
CA TYR A 156 19.85 10.40 6.32
C TYR A 156 18.81 9.47 5.67
N TRP A 157 17.75 10.03 5.09
CA TRP A 157 16.69 9.24 4.46
C TRP A 157 17.16 8.55 3.18
N THR A 158 17.99 9.20 2.37
CA THR A 158 18.59 8.58 1.18
C THR A 158 19.45 7.39 1.55
N ARG A 159 20.29 7.51 2.59
CA ARG A 159 21.09 6.38 3.09
C ARG A 159 20.21 5.25 3.62
N SER A 160 19.21 5.58 4.44
CA SER A 160 18.28 4.58 4.98
C SER A 160 17.54 3.83 3.88
N LEU A 161 17.11 4.53 2.83
CA LEU A 161 16.48 3.91 1.66
C LEU A 161 17.44 2.99 0.92
N GLN A 162 18.67 3.43 0.70
CA GLN A 162 19.71 2.62 0.05
C GLN A 162 19.98 1.32 0.83
N GLU A 163 20.18 1.40 2.15
CA GLU A 163 20.39 0.22 2.99
C GLU A 163 19.22 -0.78 2.90
N ARG A 164 17.98 -0.28 2.81
CA ARG A 164 16.81 -1.14 2.64
C ARG A 164 16.71 -1.75 1.25
N ASN A 165 17.06 -1.01 0.21
CA ASN A 165 17.11 -1.53 -1.15
C ASN A 165 18.16 -2.63 -1.27
N GLU A 166 19.37 -2.41 -0.75
CA GLU A 166 20.45 -3.41 -0.74
C GLU A 166 20.01 -4.69 0.02
N ALA A 167 19.32 -4.53 1.15
CA ALA A 167 18.79 -5.68 1.89
C ALA A 167 17.71 -6.46 1.11
N VAL A 168 16.84 -5.76 0.38
CA VAL A 168 15.82 -6.40 -0.47
C VAL A 168 16.47 -7.09 -1.67
N GLU A 169 17.44 -6.44 -2.31
CA GLU A 169 18.22 -7.00 -3.41
C GLU A 169 18.95 -8.27 -3.00
N GLU A 170 19.60 -8.28 -1.83
CA GLU A 170 20.26 -9.46 -1.30
C GLU A 170 19.28 -10.60 -1.05
N ILE A 171 18.11 -10.32 -0.45
CA ILE A 171 17.07 -11.35 -0.24
C ILE A 171 16.57 -11.90 -1.58
N ASN A 172 16.31 -11.02 -2.56
CA ASN A 172 15.86 -11.43 -3.88
C ASN A 172 16.93 -12.25 -4.61
N PHE A 173 18.20 -11.87 -4.49
CA PHE A 173 19.32 -12.62 -5.03
C PHE A 173 19.43 -14.02 -4.42
N GLN A 174 19.35 -14.12 -3.08
CA GLN A 174 19.34 -15.42 -2.38
C GLN A 174 18.17 -16.29 -2.81
N ARG A 175 16.97 -15.73 -2.94
CA ARG A 175 15.78 -16.45 -3.42
C ARG A 175 15.97 -16.94 -4.85
N GLN A 176 16.42 -16.07 -5.75
CA GLN A 176 16.69 -16.41 -7.13
C GLN A 176 17.74 -17.52 -7.21
N GLN A 177 18.83 -17.41 -6.46
CA GLN A 177 19.88 -18.44 -6.44
C GLN A 177 19.33 -19.78 -5.95
N ALA A 178 18.61 -19.80 -4.83
CA ALA A 178 18.05 -21.03 -4.28
C ALA A 178 17.09 -21.71 -5.27
N GLN A 179 16.23 -20.91 -5.92
CA GLN A 179 15.29 -21.40 -6.92
C GLN A 179 16.01 -21.93 -8.17
N THR A 180 16.83 -21.11 -8.82
CA THR A 180 17.47 -21.49 -10.09
C THR A 180 18.55 -22.56 -9.95
N GLN A 181 19.33 -22.57 -8.84
CA GLN A 181 20.46 -23.50 -8.70
C GLN A 181 20.08 -24.82 -8.01
N ASN A 182 19.16 -24.79 -7.03
CA ASN A 182 18.85 -25.98 -6.25
C ASN A 182 17.52 -26.60 -6.70
N PHE A 183 16.42 -25.84 -6.58
CA PHE A 183 15.08 -26.39 -6.75
C PHE A 183 14.69 -26.66 -8.21
N GLY A 184 15.03 -25.75 -9.14
CA GLY A 184 14.71 -25.90 -10.56
C GLY A 184 15.26 -27.19 -11.17
N PRO A 185 16.58 -27.45 -11.09
CA PRO A 185 17.16 -28.68 -11.62
C PRO A 185 16.62 -29.95 -10.94
N GLU A 186 16.28 -29.88 -9.66
CA GLU A 186 15.69 -31.00 -8.93
C GLU A 186 14.28 -31.33 -9.43
N ILE A 187 13.45 -30.30 -9.66
CA ILE A 187 12.12 -30.43 -10.25
C ILE A 187 12.21 -30.99 -11.68
N ASP A 188 13.14 -30.46 -12.50
CA ASP A 188 13.34 -30.96 -13.86
C ASP A 188 13.77 -32.42 -13.88
N ARG A 189 14.70 -32.81 -13.01
CA ARG A 189 15.11 -34.21 -12.85
C ARG A 189 13.92 -35.09 -12.45
N LEU A 190 13.15 -34.67 -11.45
CA LEU A 190 11.99 -35.42 -10.97
C LEU A 190 10.92 -35.56 -12.05
N ASN A 191 10.70 -34.53 -12.86
CA ASN A 191 9.78 -34.56 -13.99
C ASN A 191 10.24 -35.55 -15.07
N GLN A 192 11.54 -35.57 -15.40
CA GLN A 192 12.11 -36.55 -16.34
C GLN A 192 11.98 -37.99 -15.83
N GLU A 193 12.29 -38.23 -14.55
CA GLU A 193 12.12 -39.54 -13.91
C GLU A 193 10.67 -39.99 -13.94
N TYR A 194 9.73 -39.08 -13.65
CA TYR A 194 8.30 -39.34 -13.71
C TYR A 194 7.83 -39.70 -15.13
N GLN A 195 8.22 -38.93 -16.14
CA GLN A 195 7.90 -39.21 -17.54
C GLN A 195 8.46 -40.55 -18.00
N HIS A 196 9.70 -40.87 -17.62
CA HIS A 196 10.33 -42.15 -17.94
C HIS A 196 9.60 -43.32 -17.28
N ALA A 197 9.19 -43.18 -16.01
CA ALA A 197 8.40 -44.19 -15.31
C ALA A 197 7.04 -44.43 -15.98
N LEU A 198 6.35 -43.36 -16.40
CA LEU A 198 5.09 -43.46 -17.16
C LEU A 198 5.29 -44.16 -18.51
N TYR A 199 6.33 -43.78 -19.24
CA TYR A 199 6.65 -44.41 -20.52
C TYR A 199 6.90 -45.90 -20.37
N ARG A 200 7.72 -46.30 -19.37
CA ARG A 200 7.99 -47.70 -19.07
C ARG A 200 6.73 -48.45 -18.66
N ARG A 201 5.84 -47.86 -17.85
CA ARG A 201 4.55 -48.45 -17.49
C ARG A 201 3.70 -48.72 -18.74
N ASN A 202 3.54 -47.72 -19.61
CA ASN A 202 2.73 -47.85 -20.82
C ASN A 202 3.31 -48.89 -21.79
N GLN A 203 4.64 -48.98 -21.90
CA GLN A 203 5.30 -50.03 -22.69
C GLN A 203 4.97 -51.44 -22.16
N LEU A 204 5.02 -51.62 -20.84
CA LEU A 204 4.69 -52.90 -20.21
C LEU A 204 3.21 -53.26 -20.42
N GLU A 205 2.30 -52.29 -20.30
CA GLU A 205 0.87 -52.49 -20.59
C GLU A 205 0.66 -52.95 -22.04
N HIS A 206 1.26 -52.27 -23.01
CA HIS A 206 1.17 -52.69 -24.42
C HIS A 206 1.78 -54.07 -24.68
N ALA A 207 2.89 -54.41 -24.03
CA ALA A 207 3.49 -55.74 -24.15
C ALA A 207 2.59 -56.84 -23.57
N ILE A 208 1.96 -56.59 -22.41
CA ILE A 208 1.00 -57.50 -21.79
C ILE A 208 -0.23 -57.69 -22.68
N GLU A 209 -0.78 -56.61 -23.23
CA GLU A 209 -1.91 -56.70 -24.17
C GLU A 209 -1.56 -57.47 -25.45
N ALA A 210 -0.35 -57.29 -25.98
CA ALA A 210 0.11 -58.03 -27.14
C ALA A 210 0.25 -59.53 -26.85
N ILE A 211 0.73 -59.89 -25.64
CA ILE A 211 0.79 -61.28 -25.18
C ILE A 211 -0.62 -61.84 -25.00
N LYS A 212 -1.55 -61.10 -24.37
CA LYS A 212 -2.95 -61.53 -24.21
C LYS A 212 -3.62 -61.78 -25.56
N ARG A 213 -3.47 -60.86 -26.52
CA ARG A 213 -4.00 -61.03 -27.89
C ARG A 213 -3.42 -62.24 -28.62
N LYS A 214 -2.14 -62.56 -28.37
CA LYS A 214 -1.51 -63.78 -28.91
C LYS A 214 -1.95 -65.05 -28.19
N GLY A 215 -2.25 -64.97 -26.89
CA GLY A 215 -2.80 -66.07 -26.10
C GLY A 215 -4.28 -66.35 -26.35
N ASP A 216 -5.02 -65.36 -26.86
CA ASP A 216 -6.43 -65.47 -27.28
C ASP A 216 -6.60 -65.98 -28.73
N VAL A 217 -5.51 -66.35 -29.42
CA VAL A 217 -5.64 -67.10 -30.67
C VAL A 217 -6.09 -68.51 -30.30
N PRO A 218 -7.27 -69.00 -30.76
CA PRO A 218 -7.70 -70.35 -30.46
C PRO A 218 -6.64 -71.32 -30.93
N SER A 219 -6.23 -72.24 -30.06
CA SER A 219 -5.39 -73.37 -30.46
C SER A 219 -6.08 -74.05 -31.65
N ALA A 220 -5.36 -74.19 -32.76
CA ALA A 220 -5.83 -74.92 -33.94
C ALA A 220 -5.97 -76.45 -33.69
N ASP A 221 -5.96 -76.87 -32.43
CA ASP A 221 -6.15 -78.26 -31.99
C ASP A 221 -7.58 -78.55 -31.49
N ASP A 222 -8.51 -77.56 -31.49
CA ASP A 222 -9.93 -77.77 -31.14
C ASP A 222 -10.86 -77.86 -32.38
N ILE A 223 -10.33 -78.17 -33.57
CA ILE A 223 -11.12 -78.53 -34.76
C ILE A 223 -10.68 -79.92 -35.22
N ASP A 224 -10.98 -80.94 -34.44
CA ASP A 224 -11.23 -82.31 -34.93
C ASP A 224 -11.75 -83.19 -33.79
N HIS A 225 -13.03 -83.05 -33.48
CA HIS A 225 -13.88 -84.10 -32.88
C HIS A 225 -15.28 -84.02 -33.47
#